data_AF-A0A139XBP7-F1
#
_entry.id   AF-A0A139XBP7-F1
#
_cell.length_a   1.000
_cell.length_b   1.000
_cell.length_c   1.000
_cell.angle_alpha   90.00
_cell.angle_beta   90.00
_cell.angle_gamma   90.00
#
_symmetry.space_group_name_H-M   'P 1'
#
loop_
_entity.id
_entity.type
_entity.pdbx_description
1 polymer ?
#
loop_
_entity_poly.entity_id
_entity_poly.type
_entity_poly.pdbx_seq_one_letter_code
_entity_poly.pdbx_strand_id
1 'polypeptide(L)'
;MPYSDRIESAPGIPGMQGCRRIPGGIATFKNSSNEVAQVSTITVGTAAVNTAYNVLVDGQTVTYQSTATDTATGIRDGLIAEINLASLGVRATATGAGTFTLTGYPGVAFSAVITGGGTGYAIAPTATAAQSSPIGFGLAVVRATTDKEDVARIPTANTQQFLGVTLHSQKAQYYGGGASYDNTEPMPVIQMGSIWVPVEGTMTVNSKVYVRFQASGSNTLLGGFTATAGTGVVELSGARCITGGTGLAEIFLTGSEKFVVA
;
A
#
# COMPACT_ATOMS: atom_id res chain seq x y z
N MET A 1 66.35 -1.25 6.01
CA MET A 1 65.40 -0.64 6.98
C MET A 1 64.00 -0.89 6.45
N PRO A 2 63.23 -1.84 7.00
CA PRO A 2 61.84 -2.03 6.59
C PRO A 2 60.92 -1.16 7.45
N TYR A 3 60.03 -0.42 6.79
CA TYR A 3 58.98 0.37 7.42
C TYR A 3 57.86 -0.59 7.86
N SER A 4 57.60 -0.73 9.15
CA SER A 4 56.45 -1.50 9.64
C SER A 4 55.25 -0.58 9.76
N ASP A 5 54.30 -0.70 8.84
CA ASP A 5 52.98 -0.09 8.94
C ASP A 5 52.23 -0.67 10.14
N ARG A 6 52.25 0.08 11.25
CA ARG A 6 51.29 -0.10 12.35
C ARG A 6 50.00 0.59 11.96
N ILE A 7 48.99 -0.18 11.57
CA ILE A 7 47.60 0.28 11.55
C ILE A 7 47.17 0.37 13.02
N GLU A 8 47.20 1.57 13.58
CA GLU A 8 46.60 1.86 14.89
C GLU A 8 45.07 1.85 14.73
N SER A 9 44.44 0.82 15.28
CA SER A 9 43.00 0.77 15.46
C SER A 9 42.58 1.88 16.43
N ALA A 10 41.81 2.85 15.95
CA ALA A 10 41.29 3.92 16.78
C ALA A 10 40.41 3.37 17.93
N PRO A 11 40.52 3.92 19.15
CA PRO A 11 39.67 3.54 20.26
C PRO A 11 38.22 3.96 19.98
N GLY A 12 37.34 2.98 19.81
CA GLY A 12 35.90 3.21 19.64
C GLY A 12 35.30 3.88 20.88
N ILE A 13 34.38 4.83 20.65
CA ILE A 13 33.64 5.55 21.70
C ILE A 13 32.83 4.53 22.52
N PRO A 14 33.07 4.41 23.85
CA PRO A 14 32.27 3.54 24.71
C PRO A 14 30.82 4.03 24.77
N GLY A 15 29.87 3.18 24.40
CA GLY A 15 28.43 3.44 24.58
C GLY A 15 27.58 3.45 23.32
N MET A 16 28.18 3.56 22.13
CA MET A 16 27.49 3.24 20.87
C MET A 16 27.97 1.87 20.42
N GLN A 17 27.41 0.80 21.02
CA GLN A 17 27.50 -0.52 20.39
C GLN A 17 26.87 -0.37 19.00
N GLY A 18 27.73 -0.34 17.98
CA GLY A 18 27.32 -0.38 16.59
C GLY A 18 26.25 -1.47 16.46
N CYS A 19 25.14 -1.11 15.83
CA CYS A 19 24.01 -1.98 15.52
C CYS A 19 24.52 -3.42 15.35
N ARG A 20 24.24 -4.25 16.35
CA ARG A 20 24.67 -5.64 16.43
C ARG A 20 24.31 -6.26 15.08
N ARG A 21 25.32 -6.54 14.24
CA ARG A 21 25.22 -6.99 12.84
C ARG A 21 23.85 -7.61 12.59
N ILE A 22 22.98 -6.97 11.82
CA ILE A 22 21.68 -7.54 11.44
C ILE A 22 21.99 -8.72 10.51
N PRO A 23 21.99 -9.98 11.00
CA PRO A 23 22.28 -11.12 10.16
C PRO A 23 20.93 -11.53 9.57
N GLY A 24 20.55 -10.86 8.47
CA GLY A 24 19.48 -11.31 7.58
C GLY A 24 18.33 -10.33 7.36
N GLY A 25 17.84 -10.34 6.11
CA GLY A 25 16.53 -9.86 5.69
C GLY A 25 16.25 -8.37 5.79
N ILE A 26 17.01 -7.51 5.08
CA ILE A 26 16.45 -6.20 4.68
C ILE A 26 15.91 -6.38 3.27
N ALA A 27 14.62 -6.13 3.09
CA ALA A 27 13.97 -6.08 1.79
C ALA A 27 13.55 -4.64 1.48
N THR A 28 13.49 -4.28 0.21
CA THR A 28 12.99 -2.97 -0.23
C THR A 28 11.62 -3.14 -0.85
N PHE A 29 10.62 -2.44 -0.31
CA PHE A 29 9.26 -2.41 -0.84
C PHE A 29 8.86 -1.00 -1.23
N LYS A 30 7.85 -0.84 -2.08
CA LYS A 30 7.24 0.46 -2.37
C LYS A 30 6.06 0.71 -1.46
N ASN A 31 5.92 1.94 -0.96
CA ASN A 31 4.72 2.36 -0.25
C ASN A 31 3.51 2.36 -1.20
N SER A 32 2.44 1.65 -0.84
CA SER A 32 1.10 1.71 -1.47
C SER A 32 -0.01 1.73 -0.40
N SER A 33 0.29 2.26 0.79
CA SER A 33 -0.63 2.28 1.92
C SER A 33 -1.94 3.01 1.64
N ASN A 34 -3.00 2.24 1.41
CA ASN A 34 -4.35 2.72 1.12
C ASN A 34 -4.49 3.38 -0.26
N GLU A 35 -3.69 2.97 -1.24
CA GLU A 35 -4.00 3.33 -2.62
C GLU A 35 -5.39 2.77 -2.99
N VAL A 36 -6.30 3.68 -3.33
CA VAL A 36 -7.63 3.33 -3.86
C VAL A 36 -7.60 3.65 -5.35
N ALA A 37 -8.00 2.68 -6.16
CA ALA A 37 -8.22 2.92 -7.59
C ALA A 37 -9.47 3.77 -7.78
N GLN A 38 -9.41 4.76 -8.66
CA GLN A 38 -10.64 5.40 -9.13
C GLN A 38 -11.48 4.37 -9.86
N VAL A 39 -12.78 4.37 -9.60
CA VAL A 39 -13.76 3.58 -10.33
C VAL A 39 -14.84 4.51 -10.84
N SER A 40 -15.08 4.48 -12.15
CA SER A 40 -16.18 5.20 -12.78
C SER A 40 -17.13 4.21 -13.43
N THR A 41 -18.42 4.33 -13.14
CA THR A 41 -19.46 3.54 -13.80
C THR A 41 -19.95 4.30 -15.03
N ILE A 42 -19.91 3.64 -16.18
CA ILE A 42 -20.45 4.13 -17.44
C ILE A 42 -21.77 3.43 -17.71
N THR A 43 -22.80 4.22 -18.02
CA THR A 43 -24.08 3.76 -18.50
C THR A 43 -24.19 4.05 -20.00
N VAL A 44 -24.33 2.98 -20.78
CA VAL A 44 -24.75 2.98 -22.18
C VAL A 44 -26.26 3.12 -22.19
N GLY A 45 -26.73 4.26 -22.70
CA GLY A 45 -28.15 4.57 -22.78
C GLY A 45 -28.87 3.81 -23.90
N THR A 46 -29.86 4.44 -24.51
CA THR A 46 -30.56 3.86 -25.67
C THR A 46 -29.62 3.76 -26.86
N ALA A 47 -29.50 2.56 -27.42
CA ALA A 47 -28.69 2.30 -28.59
C ALA A 47 -29.19 3.09 -29.80
N ALA A 48 -28.33 3.94 -30.35
CA ALA A 48 -28.42 4.43 -31.71
C ALA A 48 -27.63 3.52 -32.66
N VAL A 49 -28.30 2.99 -33.69
CA VAL A 49 -27.69 2.15 -34.72
C VAL A 49 -26.82 2.97 -35.67
N ASN A 50 -25.82 2.34 -36.29
CA ASN A 50 -24.91 2.97 -37.26
C ASN A 50 -24.27 4.27 -36.74
N THR A 51 -23.99 4.34 -35.44
CA THR A 51 -23.46 5.53 -34.79
C THR A 51 -22.15 5.22 -34.06
N ALA A 52 -21.21 6.17 -34.09
CA ALA A 52 -19.98 6.07 -33.34
C ALA A 52 -20.18 6.38 -31.85
N TYR A 53 -19.56 5.58 -31.01
CA TYR A 53 -19.49 5.71 -29.56
C TYR A 53 -18.05 5.95 -29.16
N ASN A 54 -17.79 7.09 -28.55
CA ASN A 54 -16.45 7.50 -28.17
C ASN A 54 -16.33 7.55 -26.65
N VAL A 55 -15.33 6.88 -26.10
CA VAL A 55 -14.92 7.03 -24.71
C VAL A 55 -13.55 7.68 -24.70
N LEU A 56 -13.47 8.88 -24.14
CA LEU A 56 -12.23 9.59 -23.93
C LEU A 56 -11.72 9.24 -22.53
N VAL A 57 -10.51 8.72 -22.41
CA VAL A 57 -9.81 8.47 -21.14
C VAL A 57 -8.50 9.24 -21.17
N ASP A 58 -8.33 10.20 -20.26
CA ASP A 58 -7.15 11.08 -20.19
C ASP A 58 -6.77 11.71 -21.55
N GLY A 59 -7.79 12.14 -22.28
CA GLY A 59 -7.67 12.76 -23.60
C GLY A 59 -7.48 11.79 -24.77
N GLN A 60 -7.26 10.49 -24.51
CA GLN A 60 -7.19 9.47 -25.56
C GLN A 60 -8.59 8.95 -25.89
N THR A 61 -8.94 8.97 -27.18
CA THR A 61 -10.26 8.54 -27.64
C THR A 61 -10.23 7.08 -28.07
N VAL A 62 -11.17 6.31 -27.55
CA VAL A 62 -11.53 4.98 -28.05
C VAL A 62 -12.89 5.04 -28.71
N THR A 63 -12.99 4.48 -29.91
CA THR A 63 -14.21 4.52 -30.72
C THR A 63 -14.71 3.11 -30.97
N TYR A 64 -16.01 2.90 -30.74
CA TYR A 64 -16.75 1.74 -31.20
C TYR A 64 -17.85 2.19 -32.15
N GLN A 65 -17.96 1.54 -33.31
CA GLN A 65 -18.98 1.83 -34.31
C GLN A 65 -20.12 0.81 -34.20
N SER A 66 -21.33 1.25 -33.83
CA SER A 66 -22.48 0.35 -33.81
C SER A 66 -22.95 -0.02 -35.20
N THR A 67 -23.58 -1.19 -35.28
CA THR A 67 -24.24 -1.77 -36.44
C THR A 67 -25.76 -1.68 -36.29
N ALA A 68 -26.50 -2.14 -37.32
CA ALA A 68 -27.96 -2.12 -37.33
C ALA A 68 -28.61 -3.03 -36.27
N THR A 69 -27.87 -4.00 -35.72
CA THR A 69 -28.40 -4.99 -34.78
C THR A 69 -27.91 -4.79 -33.35
N ASP A 70 -27.03 -3.81 -33.12
CA ASP A 70 -26.44 -3.65 -31.80
C ASP A 70 -27.45 -3.13 -30.78
N THR A 71 -27.44 -3.81 -29.64
CA THR A 71 -28.16 -3.39 -28.43
C THR A 71 -27.21 -2.61 -27.51
N ALA A 72 -27.75 -2.03 -26.43
CA ALA A 72 -26.90 -1.42 -25.39
C ALA A 72 -25.84 -2.40 -24.84
N THR A 73 -26.18 -3.68 -24.72
CA THR A 73 -25.25 -4.76 -24.35
C THR A 73 -24.13 -4.91 -25.38
N GLY A 74 -24.47 -4.94 -26.67
CA GLY A 74 -23.48 -5.08 -27.75
C GLY A 74 -22.52 -3.89 -27.82
N ILE A 75 -23.05 -2.67 -27.69
CA ILE A 75 -22.24 -1.45 -27.63
C ILE A 75 -21.31 -1.44 -26.41
N ARG A 76 -21.84 -1.80 -25.23
CA ARG A 76 -21.04 -1.95 -24.00
C ARG A 76 -19.87 -2.91 -24.22
N ASP A 77 -20.13 -4.09 -24.77
CA ASP A 77 -19.10 -5.11 -24.96
C ASP A 77 -18.06 -4.70 -26.00
N GLY A 78 -18.48 -4.06 -27.09
CA GLY A 78 -17.59 -3.44 -28.06
C GLY A 78 -16.67 -2.39 -27.43
N LEU A 79 -17.22 -1.45 -26.66
CA LEU A 79 -16.43 -0.45 -25.95
C LEU A 79 -15.46 -1.07 -24.93
N ILE A 80 -15.87 -2.08 -24.17
CA ILE A 80 -14.99 -2.80 -23.24
C ILE A 80 -13.80 -3.42 -23.99
N ALA A 81 -14.05 -4.06 -25.14
CA ALA A 81 -13.01 -4.69 -25.95
C ALA A 81 -12.00 -3.65 -26.45
N GLU A 82 -12.49 -2.56 -27.04
CA GLU A 82 -11.64 -1.51 -27.58
C GLU A 82 -10.82 -0.78 -26.49
N ILE A 83 -11.42 -0.49 -25.32
CA ILE A 83 -10.72 0.16 -24.20
C ILE A 83 -9.62 -0.74 -23.65
N ASN A 84 -9.92 -2.03 -23.44
CA ASN A 84 -8.93 -2.96 -22.92
C ASN A 84 -7.81 -3.25 -23.93
N LEU A 85 -8.09 -3.18 -25.24
CA LEU A 85 -7.08 -3.27 -26.29
C LEU A 85 -6.15 -2.04 -26.31
N ALA A 86 -6.72 -0.84 -26.13
CA ALA A 86 -5.99 0.42 -26.18
C ALA A 86 -5.00 0.66 -25.01
N SER A 87 -5.06 -0.13 -23.94
CA SER A 87 -4.12 -0.05 -22.80
C SER A 87 -4.00 1.34 -22.15
N LEU A 88 -5.11 2.05 -21.98
CA LEU A 88 -5.18 3.44 -21.50
C LEU A 88 -4.89 3.64 -20.00
N GLY A 89 -4.35 2.63 -19.31
CA GLY A 89 -4.17 2.67 -17.85
C GLY A 89 -5.46 2.51 -17.03
N VAL A 90 -6.55 2.11 -17.67
CA VAL A 90 -7.80 1.68 -17.04
C VAL A 90 -8.18 0.30 -17.54
N ARG A 91 -8.94 -0.45 -16.73
CA ARG A 91 -9.56 -1.72 -17.09
C ARG A 91 -11.08 -1.55 -17.14
N ALA A 92 -11.68 -1.93 -18.26
CA ALA A 92 -13.12 -1.93 -18.45
C ALA A 92 -13.71 -3.31 -18.09
N THR A 93 -14.81 -3.34 -17.34
CA THR A 93 -15.49 -4.60 -16.93
C THR A 93 -17.00 -4.41 -16.88
N ALA A 94 -17.74 -5.33 -17.52
CA ALA A 94 -19.20 -5.29 -17.53
C ALA A 94 -19.78 -5.48 -16.13
N THR A 95 -20.80 -4.69 -15.78
CA THR A 95 -21.52 -4.78 -14.50
C THR A 95 -23.02 -5.03 -14.67
N GLY A 96 -23.58 -4.80 -15.86
CA GLY A 96 -25.00 -5.00 -16.17
C GLY A 96 -25.29 -4.74 -17.66
N ALA A 97 -26.53 -5.00 -18.11
CA ALA A 97 -26.92 -5.02 -19.53
C ALA A 97 -26.63 -3.74 -20.35
N GLY A 98 -26.39 -2.61 -19.70
CA GLY A 98 -25.92 -1.39 -20.34
C GLY A 98 -24.88 -0.66 -19.49
N THR A 99 -24.27 -1.33 -18.52
CA THR A 99 -23.35 -0.69 -17.58
C THR A 99 -22.04 -1.44 -17.49
N PHE A 100 -20.96 -0.68 -17.37
CA PHE A 100 -19.63 -1.22 -17.12
C PHE A 100 -18.84 -0.24 -16.25
N THR A 101 -17.81 -0.73 -15.60
CA THR A 101 -16.90 0.10 -14.80
C THR A 101 -15.57 0.26 -15.51
N LEU A 102 -15.02 1.46 -15.45
CA LEU A 102 -13.62 1.75 -15.66
C LEU A 102 -12.91 1.77 -14.30
N THR A 103 -11.94 0.90 -14.12
CA THR A 103 -11.09 0.85 -12.92
C THR A 103 -9.67 1.28 -13.31
N GLY A 104 -9.21 2.39 -12.76
CA GLY A 104 -7.84 2.89 -12.98
C GLY A 104 -6.79 2.12 -12.19
N TYR A 105 -5.53 2.51 -12.34
CA TYR A 105 -4.49 2.06 -11.42
C TYR A 105 -4.71 2.65 -10.01
N PRO A 106 -4.42 1.88 -8.94
CA PRO A 106 -4.46 2.40 -7.57
C PRO A 106 -3.65 3.70 -7.43
N GLY A 107 -4.19 4.68 -6.70
CA GLY A 107 -3.54 5.98 -6.49
C GLY A 107 -3.62 6.94 -7.67
N VAL A 108 -3.89 6.46 -8.88
CA VAL A 108 -3.92 7.31 -10.09
C VAL A 108 -5.36 7.70 -10.41
N ALA A 109 -5.63 9.01 -10.39
CA ALA A 109 -6.88 9.55 -10.89
C ALA A 109 -6.87 9.54 -12.43
N PHE A 110 -8.03 9.31 -13.04
CA PHE A 110 -8.24 9.44 -14.47
C PHE A 110 -9.48 10.30 -14.75
N SER A 111 -9.46 10.94 -15.91
CA SER A 111 -10.61 11.61 -16.48
C SER A 111 -11.25 10.70 -17.52
N ALA A 112 -12.58 10.62 -17.51
CA ALA A 112 -13.30 9.88 -18.53
C ALA A 112 -14.55 10.64 -18.99
N VAL A 113 -14.77 10.65 -20.29
CA VAL A 113 -15.94 11.27 -20.92
C VAL A 113 -16.48 10.30 -21.96
N ILE A 114 -17.79 10.07 -21.95
CA ILE A 114 -18.47 9.36 -23.02
C ILE A 114 -19.17 10.37 -23.93
N THR A 115 -18.95 10.24 -25.24
CA THR A 115 -19.60 11.06 -26.28
C THR A 115 -20.06 10.14 -27.41
N GLY A 116 -21.08 10.53 -28.17
CA GLY A 116 -21.63 9.70 -29.26
C GLY A 116 -23.10 9.31 -29.08
N GLY A 117 -23.53 8.28 -29.81
CA GLY A 117 -24.93 8.09 -30.23
C GLY A 117 -25.97 7.70 -29.18
N GLY A 118 -27.16 8.29 -29.27
CA GLY A 118 -28.36 7.96 -28.48
C GLY A 118 -28.60 8.90 -27.28
N THR A 119 -29.50 8.52 -26.37
CA THR A 119 -29.84 9.30 -25.15
C THR A 119 -29.59 8.48 -23.88
N GLY A 120 -29.29 9.14 -22.75
CA GLY A 120 -29.16 8.48 -21.45
C GLY A 120 -27.74 7.98 -21.11
N TYR A 121 -26.72 8.47 -21.81
CA TYR A 121 -25.33 8.19 -21.49
C TYR A 121 -24.90 8.97 -20.28
N ALA A 122 -24.27 8.28 -19.34
CA ALA A 122 -23.76 8.89 -18.14
C ALA A 122 -22.46 8.23 -17.73
N ILE A 123 -21.58 9.02 -17.16
CA ILE A 123 -20.46 8.53 -16.38
C ILE A 123 -20.57 9.09 -14.98
N ALA A 124 -20.45 8.23 -13.99
CA ALA A 124 -20.48 8.60 -12.58
C ALA A 124 -19.26 8.01 -11.88
N PRO A 125 -18.41 8.83 -11.23
CA PRO A 125 -17.37 8.31 -10.35
C PRO A 125 -18.06 7.62 -9.17
N THR A 126 -17.78 6.34 -8.97
CA THR A 126 -18.30 5.52 -7.87
C THR A 126 -17.26 5.27 -6.79
N ALA A 127 -15.97 5.46 -7.10
CA ALA A 127 -14.88 5.56 -6.14
C ALA A 127 -13.85 6.57 -6.64
N THR A 128 -13.37 7.44 -5.75
CA THR A 128 -12.30 8.40 -6.05
C THR A 128 -10.93 7.76 -5.82
N ALA A 129 -9.96 8.04 -6.68
CA ALA A 129 -8.58 7.63 -6.41
C ALA A 129 -8.09 8.27 -5.10
N ALA A 130 -7.48 7.47 -4.25
CA ALA A 130 -6.79 7.96 -3.06
C ALA A 130 -5.32 7.58 -3.16
N GLN A 131 -4.45 8.57 -2.95
CA GLN A 131 -3.01 8.34 -2.85
C GLN A 131 -2.69 7.60 -1.56
N SER A 132 -1.55 6.90 -1.57
CA SER A 132 -1.03 6.29 -0.35
C SER A 132 -0.83 7.33 0.77
N SER A 133 -1.17 6.96 2.00
CA SER A 133 -0.75 7.72 3.17
C SER A 133 0.75 7.50 3.43
N PRO A 134 1.50 8.54 3.82
CA PRO A 134 2.92 8.37 4.14
C PRO A 134 3.12 7.35 5.26
N ILE A 135 4.11 6.47 5.11
CA ILE A 135 4.44 5.44 6.12
C ILE A 135 5.59 5.94 6.99
N GLY A 136 5.36 6.09 8.29
CA GLY A 136 6.41 6.42 9.26
C GLY A 136 7.45 5.31 9.45
N PHE A 137 8.57 5.64 10.09
CA PHE A 137 9.60 4.67 10.45
C PHE A 137 9.22 3.85 11.67
N GLY A 138 9.78 2.64 11.77
CA GLY A 138 9.53 1.74 12.89
C GLY A 138 8.11 1.17 12.90
N LEU A 139 7.33 1.31 11.81
CA LEU A 139 5.97 0.78 11.73
C LEU A 139 5.97 -0.59 11.07
N ALA A 140 5.10 -1.48 11.56
CA ALA A 140 4.78 -2.72 10.89
C ALA A 140 4.17 -2.44 9.53
N VAL A 141 4.62 -3.19 8.52
CA VAL A 141 4.04 -3.17 7.18
C VAL A 141 3.66 -4.56 6.74
N VAL A 142 2.62 -4.61 5.91
CA VAL A 142 2.00 -5.86 5.45
C VAL A 142 1.74 -5.82 3.96
N ARG A 143 1.33 -6.97 3.44
CA ARG A 143 0.81 -7.18 2.09
C ARG A 143 -0.62 -7.70 2.14
N ALA A 144 -1.51 -7.10 1.37
CA ALA A 144 -2.83 -7.67 1.10
C ALA A 144 -2.73 -8.76 0.01
N THR A 145 -3.70 -9.66 -0.05
CA THR A 145 -3.72 -10.74 -1.06
C THR A 145 -3.79 -10.24 -2.50
N THR A 146 -4.27 -9.02 -2.72
CA THR A 146 -4.36 -8.38 -4.04
C THR A 146 -3.16 -7.52 -4.40
N ASP A 147 -2.19 -7.36 -3.49
CA ASP A 147 -1.00 -6.55 -3.75
C ASP A 147 0.01 -7.26 -4.65
N LYS A 148 0.80 -6.43 -5.34
CA LYS A 148 2.01 -6.89 -6.01
C LYS A 148 3.07 -7.30 -4.97
N GLU A 149 4.00 -8.15 -5.39
CA GLU A 149 5.03 -8.67 -4.51
C GLU A 149 6.07 -7.63 -4.04
N ASP A 150 6.18 -6.50 -4.75
CA ASP A 150 7.10 -5.41 -4.43
C ASP A 150 6.45 -4.30 -3.59
N VAL A 151 5.23 -4.50 -3.13
CA VAL A 151 4.42 -3.49 -2.43
C VAL A 151 4.25 -3.82 -0.95
N ALA A 152 4.26 -2.76 -0.12
CA ALA A 152 3.95 -2.81 1.30
C ALA A 152 3.01 -1.65 1.70
N ARG A 153 2.18 -1.89 2.71
CA ARG A 153 1.19 -0.94 3.25
C ARG A 153 1.09 -1.01 4.77
N ILE A 154 0.46 -0.01 5.39
CA ILE A 154 0.04 -0.09 6.80
C ILE A 154 -1.05 -1.16 6.95
N PRO A 155 -1.02 -1.98 8.03
CA PRO A 155 -2.05 -2.95 8.31
C PRO A 155 -3.45 -2.33 8.43
N THR A 156 -4.40 -2.95 7.74
CA THR A 156 -5.84 -2.60 7.77
C THR A 156 -6.73 -3.79 8.11
N ALA A 157 -6.17 -5.01 8.11
CA ALA A 157 -6.85 -6.23 8.54
C ALA A 157 -5.84 -7.21 9.17
N ASN A 158 -6.34 -8.09 10.03
CA ASN A 158 -5.54 -9.14 10.67
C ASN A 158 -5.24 -10.36 9.76
N THR A 159 -5.81 -10.39 8.55
CA THR A 159 -5.58 -11.46 7.55
C THR A 159 -4.43 -11.15 6.59
N GLN A 160 -3.81 -9.97 6.69
CA GLN A 160 -2.73 -9.54 5.82
C GLN A 160 -1.41 -10.21 6.19
N GLN A 161 -0.53 -10.38 5.20
CA GLN A 161 0.78 -10.97 5.42
C GLN A 161 1.74 -9.94 6.01
N PHE A 162 2.28 -10.20 7.20
CA PHE A 162 3.35 -9.40 7.77
C PHE A 162 4.61 -9.49 6.90
N LEU A 163 5.16 -8.32 6.53
CA LEU A 163 6.38 -8.22 5.73
C LEU A 163 7.61 -7.84 6.56
N GLY A 164 7.42 -7.11 7.66
CA GLY A 164 8.49 -6.61 8.51
C GLY A 164 8.17 -5.22 9.08
N VAL A 165 9.22 -4.50 9.47
CA VAL A 165 9.14 -3.17 10.05
C VAL A 165 9.96 -2.17 9.23
N THR A 166 9.41 -0.98 8.97
CA THR A 166 10.13 0.05 8.21
C THR A 166 11.37 0.55 8.96
N LEU A 167 12.50 0.59 8.27
CA LEU A 167 13.73 1.19 8.78
C LEU A 167 13.75 2.69 8.47
N HIS A 168 14.63 3.44 9.15
CA HIS A 168 15.00 4.78 8.71
C HIS A 168 16.25 4.66 7.84
N SER A 169 16.16 5.03 6.55
CA SER A 169 17.31 4.99 5.65
C SER A 169 17.53 6.31 4.92
N GLN A 170 18.59 7.03 5.29
CA GLN A 170 19.17 8.16 4.53
C GLN A 170 18.19 9.28 4.09
N LYS A 171 16.91 9.24 4.50
CA LYS A 171 15.94 10.29 4.21
C LYS A 171 16.27 11.47 5.12
N ALA A 172 16.61 12.60 4.50
CA ALA A 172 16.89 13.83 5.21
C ALA A 172 15.70 14.18 6.10
N GLN A 173 15.93 14.27 7.40
CA GLN A 173 14.92 14.75 8.32
C GLN A 173 14.84 16.27 8.16
N TYR A 174 13.76 16.76 7.58
CA TYR A 174 13.48 18.19 7.58
C TYR A 174 13.23 18.64 9.02
N TYR A 175 13.87 19.73 9.45
CA TYR A 175 13.71 20.29 10.78
C TYR A 175 12.22 20.53 11.08
N GLY A 176 11.66 19.83 12.07
CA GLY A 176 10.27 19.97 12.51
C GLY A 176 9.24 19.09 11.80
N GLY A 177 9.62 18.36 10.75
CA GLY A 177 8.77 17.37 10.08
C GLY A 177 9.12 15.94 10.50
N GLY A 178 8.11 15.11 10.79
CA GLY A 178 8.32 13.66 10.86
C GLY A 178 8.68 13.15 9.46
N ALA A 179 9.84 12.52 9.32
CA ALA A 179 10.20 11.87 8.07
C ALA A 179 9.42 10.54 7.94
N SER A 180 8.95 10.26 6.73
CA SER A 180 8.11 9.12 6.37
C SER A 180 8.42 8.72 4.93
N TYR A 181 7.94 7.57 4.48
CA TYR A 181 8.02 7.15 3.09
C TYR A 181 6.75 7.59 2.35
N ASP A 182 6.93 8.41 1.32
CA ASP A 182 5.83 8.90 0.47
C ASP A 182 5.35 7.81 -0.50
N ASN A 183 4.28 8.09 -1.23
CA ASN A 183 3.74 7.11 -2.18
C ASN A 183 4.80 6.67 -3.19
N THR A 184 4.84 5.38 -3.51
CA THR A 184 5.82 4.73 -4.42
C THR A 184 7.29 4.82 -4.01
N GLU A 185 7.61 5.50 -2.90
CA GLU A 185 8.98 5.63 -2.42
C GLU A 185 9.51 4.26 -1.97
N PRO A 186 10.77 3.92 -2.31
CA PRO A 186 11.43 2.74 -1.79
C PRO A 186 11.60 2.81 -0.27
N MET A 187 11.13 1.78 0.42
CA MET A 187 11.17 1.62 1.87
C MET A 187 11.97 0.37 2.22
N PRO A 188 13.14 0.48 2.88
CA PRO A 188 13.77 -0.65 3.50
C PRO A 188 12.95 -1.14 4.69
N VAL A 189 12.75 -2.45 4.73
CA VAL A 189 11.97 -3.15 5.72
C VAL A 189 12.83 -4.25 6.32
N ILE A 190 13.01 -4.20 7.64
CA ILE A 190 13.70 -5.26 8.39
C ILE A 190 12.73 -6.42 8.61
N GLN A 191 13.17 -7.62 8.28
CA GLN A 191 12.39 -8.85 8.41
C GLN A 191 12.85 -9.71 9.59
N MET A 192 14.09 -9.56 10.05
CA MET A 192 14.62 -10.27 11.21
C MET A 192 15.69 -9.43 11.93
N GLY A 193 15.91 -9.70 13.22
CA GLY A 193 16.85 -8.94 14.07
C GLY A 193 16.13 -8.06 15.09
N SER A 194 16.83 -7.09 15.68
CA SER A 194 16.21 -6.13 16.60
C SER A 194 15.99 -4.77 15.96
N ILE A 195 14.90 -4.10 16.38
CA ILE A 195 14.53 -2.78 15.91
C ILE A 195 13.80 -1.99 17.00
N TRP A 196 14.11 -0.69 17.08
CA TRP A 196 13.37 0.26 17.90
C TRP A 196 12.10 0.71 17.20
N VAL A 197 10.97 0.60 17.88
CA VAL A 197 9.63 0.87 17.34
C VAL A 197 8.83 1.79 18.27
N PRO A 198 7.94 2.63 17.73
CA PRO A 198 6.97 3.36 18.52
C PRO A 198 5.91 2.41 19.09
N VAL A 199 5.52 2.66 20.34
CA VAL A 199 4.59 1.80 21.08
C VAL A 199 3.42 2.58 21.65
N GLU A 200 2.25 1.93 21.68
CA GLU A 200 1.06 2.40 22.37
C GLU A 200 0.96 1.75 23.75
N GLY A 201 1.14 2.57 24.79
CA GLY A 201 1.17 2.14 26.17
C GLY A 201 2.56 1.69 26.63
N THR A 202 2.59 0.86 27.66
CA THR A 202 3.84 0.35 28.25
C THR A 202 4.15 -1.02 27.68
N MET A 203 5.37 -1.22 27.19
CA MET A 203 5.92 -2.54 26.89
C MET A 203 6.92 -2.98 27.96
N THR A 204 6.85 -4.24 28.37
CA THR A 204 7.81 -4.86 29.29
C THR A 204 8.64 -5.92 28.56
N VAL A 205 9.85 -6.19 29.06
CA VAL A 205 10.73 -7.22 28.48
C VAL A 205 10.00 -8.58 28.47
N ASN A 206 10.13 -9.31 27.37
CA ASN A 206 9.46 -10.58 27.06
C ASN A 206 7.93 -10.52 26.93
N SER A 207 7.31 -9.33 26.97
CA SER A 207 5.90 -9.20 26.62
C SER A 207 5.64 -9.67 25.18
N LYS A 208 4.44 -10.21 24.97
CA LYS A 208 3.91 -10.49 23.63
C LYS A 208 3.83 -9.17 22.84
N VAL A 209 4.00 -9.27 21.53
CA VAL A 209 3.94 -8.12 20.63
C VAL A 209 2.66 -8.20 19.82
N TYR A 210 1.87 -7.14 19.86
CA TYR A 210 0.69 -6.97 19.01
C TYR A 210 0.90 -5.78 18.08
N VAL A 211 0.34 -5.86 16.87
CA VAL A 211 0.37 -4.81 15.86
C VAL A 211 -1.02 -4.22 15.71
N ARG A 212 -1.15 -2.88 15.71
CA ARG A 212 -2.42 -2.21 15.46
C ARG A 212 -2.75 -2.18 13.96
N PHE A 213 -3.91 -2.72 13.60
CA PHE A 213 -4.46 -2.64 12.24
C PHE A 213 -5.76 -1.81 12.17
N GLN A 214 -6.34 -1.44 13.32
CA GLN A 214 -7.51 -0.57 13.39
C GLN A 214 -7.42 0.34 14.63
N ALA A 215 -7.79 1.61 14.47
CA ALA A 215 -7.84 2.57 15.57
C ALA A 215 -8.89 2.14 16.62
N SER A 216 -8.58 2.35 17.90
CA SER A 216 -9.48 2.02 19.01
C SER A 216 -9.32 3.03 20.15
N GLY A 217 -10.32 3.92 20.32
CA GLY A 217 -10.26 5.00 21.30
C GLY A 217 -9.11 5.96 21.03
N SER A 218 -8.26 6.20 22.04
CA SER A 218 -7.05 7.03 21.93
C SER A 218 -5.89 6.36 21.20
N ASN A 219 -6.01 5.07 20.86
CA ASN A 219 -4.95 4.30 20.21
C ASN A 219 -5.14 4.36 18.70
N THR A 220 -4.41 5.26 18.05
CA THR A 220 -4.56 5.59 16.62
C THR A 220 -3.31 5.28 15.79
N LEU A 221 -2.26 4.71 16.38
CA LEU A 221 -1.00 4.45 15.70
C LEU A 221 -1.11 3.15 14.89
N LEU A 222 -1.69 3.22 13.70
CA LEU A 222 -1.75 2.09 12.77
C LEU A 222 -0.33 1.64 12.36
N GLY A 223 -0.11 0.33 12.34
CA GLY A 223 1.23 -0.27 12.19
C GLY A 223 2.10 -0.14 13.46
N GLY A 224 1.64 0.57 14.49
CA GLY A 224 2.30 0.66 15.78
C GLY A 224 2.18 -0.62 16.60
N PHE A 225 2.99 -0.69 17.66
CA PHE A 225 3.12 -1.89 18.49
C PHE A 225 2.53 -1.68 19.89
N THR A 226 2.03 -2.74 20.50
CA THR A 226 1.60 -2.73 21.90
C THR A 226 1.81 -4.09 22.54
N ALA A 227 1.88 -4.12 23.88
CA ALA A 227 1.89 -5.36 24.66
C ALA A 227 0.48 -5.86 25.04
N THR A 228 -0.56 -5.07 24.76
CA THR A 228 -1.93 -5.33 25.22
C THR A 228 -2.79 -5.89 24.08
N ALA A 229 -3.39 -7.06 24.28
CA ALA A 229 -4.39 -7.61 23.35
C ALA A 229 -5.69 -6.78 23.38
N GLY A 230 -6.47 -6.82 22.30
CA GLY A 230 -7.78 -6.17 22.27
C GLY A 230 -8.30 -5.93 20.86
N THR A 231 -9.29 -5.05 20.76
CA THR A 231 -9.88 -4.67 19.47
C THR A 231 -8.88 -3.89 18.61
N GLY A 232 -8.79 -4.27 17.33
CA GLY A 232 -7.97 -3.57 16.34
C GLY A 232 -6.47 -3.85 16.43
N VAL A 233 -6.07 -4.87 17.19
CA VAL A 233 -4.68 -5.35 17.24
C VAL A 233 -4.62 -6.85 16.92
N VAL A 234 -3.49 -7.30 16.38
CA VAL A 234 -3.22 -8.71 16.03
C VAL A 234 -1.91 -9.17 16.63
N GLU A 235 -1.85 -10.38 17.19
CA GLU A 235 -0.62 -10.93 17.76
C GLU A 235 0.40 -11.22 16.64
N LEU A 236 1.62 -10.71 16.82
CA LEU A 236 2.77 -10.99 15.97
C LEU A 236 3.55 -12.17 16.56
N SER A 237 3.17 -13.39 16.20
CA SER A 237 3.80 -14.59 16.77
C SER A 237 5.27 -14.68 16.35
N GLY A 238 6.14 -15.02 17.31
CA GLY A 238 7.59 -15.09 17.13
C GLY A 238 8.32 -13.82 17.58
N ALA A 239 7.63 -12.67 17.55
CA ALA A 239 8.20 -11.42 18.05
C ALA A 239 8.11 -11.32 19.58
N ARG A 240 9.10 -10.65 20.18
CA ARG A 240 9.10 -10.33 21.62
C ARG A 240 9.77 -8.98 21.88
N CYS A 241 9.31 -8.28 22.91
CA CYS A 241 10.01 -7.10 23.42
C CYS A 241 11.30 -7.53 24.12
N ILE A 242 12.44 -6.93 23.75
CA ILE A 242 13.74 -7.17 24.41
C ILE A 242 14.17 -5.97 25.28
N THR A 243 13.69 -4.77 24.96
CA THR A 243 13.86 -3.57 25.77
C THR A 243 12.52 -2.85 25.89
N GLY A 244 11.97 -2.74 27.10
CA GLY A 244 10.67 -2.12 27.35
C GLY A 244 10.70 -0.59 27.42
N GLY A 245 9.53 0.05 27.42
CA GLY A 245 9.40 1.51 27.50
C GLY A 245 7.97 2.01 27.33
N THR A 246 7.82 3.34 27.45
CA THR A 246 6.59 4.08 27.13
C THR A 246 6.89 5.00 25.94
N GLY A 247 6.18 4.82 24.83
CA GLY A 247 6.43 5.55 23.58
C GLY A 247 7.43 4.88 22.63
N LEU A 248 8.52 4.30 23.14
CA LEU A 248 9.47 3.49 22.35
C LEU A 248 9.80 2.17 23.05
N ALA A 249 10.01 1.11 22.27
CA ALA A 249 10.55 -0.16 22.76
C ALA A 249 11.42 -0.81 21.68
N GLU A 250 12.31 -1.73 22.09
CA GLU A 250 13.06 -2.57 21.17
C GLU A 250 12.38 -3.94 21.09
N ILE A 251 12.04 -4.36 19.88
CA ILE A 251 11.48 -5.69 19.59
C ILE A 251 12.50 -6.54 18.84
N PHE A 252 12.42 -7.85 19.03
CA PHE A 252 13.19 -8.84 18.29
C PHE A 252 12.27 -9.61 17.35
N LEU A 253 12.70 -9.73 16.09
CA LEU A 253 12.07 -10.47 15.01
C LEU A 253 12.94 -11.70 14.65
N THR A 254 12.33 -12.87 14.58
CA THR A 254 12.93 -14.15 14.20
C THR A 254 12.98 -14.40 12.69
N GLY A 255 12.24 -13.63 11.88
CA GLY A 255 12.12 -13.83 10.42
C GLY A 255 11.07 -14.87 10.02
N SER A 256 10.28 -15.34 10.97
CA SER A 256 9.20 -16.31 10.78
C SER A 256 7.86 -15.79 11.27
N GLU A 257 7.77 -14.49 11.50
CA GLU A 257 6.61 -13.82 12.04
C GLU A 257 5.38 -14.04 11.19
N LYS A 258 4.26 -14.30 11.87
CA LYS A 258 2.94 -14.37 11.26
C LYS A 258 1.93 -13.71 12.20
N PHE A 259 0.96 -13.05 11.59
CA PHE A 259 -0.23 -12.61 12.30
C PHE A 259 -1.04 -13.84 12.74
N VAL A 260 -1.34 -13.90 14.03
CA VAL A 260 -2.22 -14.93 14.59
C VAL A 260 -3.61 -14.36 14.71
N VAL A 261 -4.53 -14.88 13.89
CA VAL A 261 -5.95 -14.56 13.98
C VAL A 261 -6.52 -15.40 15.13
N ALA A 262 -6.97 -14.70 16.19
CA ALA A 262 -7.67 -15.32 17.31
C ALA A 262 -9.09 -15.75 16.92
#